data_AF-A0A965B755-F1
#
_entry.id   AF-A0A965B755-F1
#
_cell.length_a   1.000
_cell.length_b   1.000
_cell.length_c   1.000
_cell.angle_alpha   90.00
_cell.angle_beta   90.00
_cell.angle_gamma   90.00
#
_symmetry.space_group_name_H-M   'P 1'
#
loop_
_entity.id
_entity.type
_entity.pdbx_description
1 polymer ?
#
loop_
_entity_poly.entity_id
_entity_poly.type
_entity_poly.pdbx_seq_one_letter_code
_entity_poly.pdbx_strand_id
1 'polypeptide(L)'
;EENSVTELGKGVAIKVMDSSSISDPKLVRFSRDLATKHDIAYQLEILPAGGTDAGMLQRIHGSRPTITYSVPVRYVHTVNEMASVADLDAAVRLLARVLEAAHTFGHA
;
A
#
# COMPACT_ATOMS: atom_id res chain seq x y z
N GLU A 1 -10.60 19.01 -6.10
CA GLU A 1 -10.36 17.56 -6.27
C GLU A 1 -8.93 17.24 -6.74
N GLU A 2 -8.08 18.23 -7.04
CA GLU A 2 -6.73 18.00 -7.59
C GLU A 2 -5.59 17.68 -6.59
N ASN A 3 -5.88 17.46 -5.30
CA ASN A 3 -4.85 17.33 -4.25
C ASN A 3 -5.06 16.18 -3.24
N SER A 4 -5.99 15.25 -3.49
CA SER A 4 -6.19 14.10 -2.59
C SER A 4 -5.26 12.94 -2.95
N VAL A 5 -4.43 12.52 -1.98
CA VAL A 5 -3.52 11.37 -2.12
C VAL A 5 -4.27 10.04 -2.14
N THR A 6 -5.30 9.91 -1.28
CA THR A 6 -6.22 8.77 -1.22
C THR A 6 -7.64 9.23 -0.88
N GLU A 7 -8.61 8.39 -1.20
CA GLU A 7 -10.02 8.58 -0.89
C GLU A 7 -10.54 7.49 0.06
N LEU A 8 -11.38 7.88 1.02
CA LEU A 8 -12.07 6.95 1.92
C LEU A 8 -13.08 6.11 1.13
N GLY A 9 -13.17 4.83 1.46
CA GLY A 9 -14.10 3.87 0.85
C GLY A 9 -13.68 3.40 -0.54
N LYS A 10 -12.48 3.76 -1.01
CA LYS A 10 -11.91 3.30 -2.29
C LYS A 10 -10.93 2.14 -2.13
N GLY A 11 -10.89 1.52 -0.95
CA GLY A 11 -10.09 0.35 -0.66
C GLY A 11 -8.66 0.69 -0.23
N VAL A 12 -7.88 -0.38 -0.05
CA VAL A 12 -6.48 -0.29 0.39
C VAL A 12 -5.64 0.50 -0.60
N ALA A 13 -4.79 1.37 -0.09
CA ALA A 13 -3.87 2.13 -0.91
C ALA A 13 -2.57 1.36 -1.10
N ILE A 14 -2.25 1.00 -2.34
CA ILE A 14 -0.99 0.39 -2.73
C ILE A 14 -0.01 1.53 -3.01
N LYS A 15 0.96 1.73 -2.11
CA LYS A 15 1.92 2.83 -2.22
C LYS A 15 2.87 2.59 -3.37
N VAL A 16 2.94 3.55 -4.30
CA VAL A 16 3.92 3.60 -5.38
C VAL A 16 5.18 4.30 -4.87
N MET A 17 5.02 5.42 -4.17
CA MET A 17 6.14 6.13 -3.54
C MET A 17 5.69 7.04 -2.39
N ASP A 18 6.64 7.33 -1.51
CA ASP A 18 6.62 8.48 -0.59
C ASP A 18 7.96 9.23 -0.66
N SER A 19 8.20 10.22 0.21
CA SER A 19 9.46 10.99 0.19
C SER A 19 10.69 10.18 0.59
N SER A 20 10.51 8.95 1.11
CA SER A 20 11.58 8.14 1.69
C SER A 20 11.84 6.83 0.95
N SER A 21 10.88 6.36 0.14
CA SER A 21 10.88 5.05 -0.53
C SER A 21 10.11 5.08 -1.86
N ILE A 22 10.56 4.25 -2.80
CA ILE A 22 9.84 3.94 -4.05
C ILE A 22 9.60 2.44 -4.05
N SER A 23 8.34 2.01 -4.06
CA SER A 23 8.00 0.59 -4.03
C SER A 23 8.54 -0.16 -5.24
N ASP A 24 8.91 -1.43 -5.07
CA ASP A 24 9.33 -2.27 -6.18
C ASP A 24 8.18 -2.39 -7.22
N PRO A 25 8.37 -2.01 -8.49
CA PRO A 25 7.30 -2.05 -9.49
C PRO A 25 6.69 -3.44 -9.72
N LYS A 26 7.46 -4.51 -9.50
CA LYS A 26 6.97 -5.89 -9.57
C LYS A 26 6.09 -6.19 -8.38
N LEU A 27 6.44 -5.75 -7.16
CA LEU A 27 5.56 -5.90 -5.99
C LEU A 27 4.26 -5.12 -6.16
N VAL A 28 4.31 -3.91 -6.71
CA VAL A 28 3.11 -3.12 -7.00
C VAL A 28 2.21 -3.88 -7.96
N ARG A 29 2.75 -4.37 -9.09
CA ARG A 29 1.99 -5.17 -10.07
C ARG A 29 1.41 -6.43 -9.44
N PHE A 30 2.23 -7.20 -8.74
CA PHE A 30 1.82 -8.42 -8.05
C PHE A 30 0.65 -8.19 -7.09
N SER A 31 0.71 -7.10 -6.31
CA SER A 31 -0.35 -6.72 -5.37
C SER A 31 -1.64 -6.33 -6.09
N ARG A 32 -1.53 -5.57 -7.19
CA ARG A 32 -2.69 -5.17 -8.01
C ARG A 32 -3.35 -6.37 -8.68
N ASP A 33 -2.56 -7.31 -9.17
CA ASP A 33 -3.05 -8.51 -9.84
C ASP A 33 -3.79 -9.40 -8.83
N LEU A 34 -3.25 -9.57 -7.62
CA LEU A 34 -3.93 -10.26 -6.53
C LEU A 34 -5.22 -9.54 -6.10
N ALA A 35 -5.18 -8.22 -5.94
CA ALA A 35 -6.36 -7.45 -5.58
C ALA A 35 -7.47 -7.62 -6.63
N THR A 36 -7.12 -7.51 -7.91
CA THR A 36 -8.04 -7.70 -9.05
C THR A 36 -8.60 -9.12 -9.08
N LYS A 37 -7.74 -10.14 -8.95
CA LYS A 37 -8.12 -11.56 -8.97
C LYS A 37 -9.10 -11.92 -7.85
N HIS A 38 -8.98 -11.28 -6.69
CA HIS A 38 -9.77 -11.57 -5.50
C HIS A 38 -10.89 -10.56 -5.21
N ASP A 39 -11.17 -9.67 -6.18
CA ASP A 39 -12.19 -8.63 -6.07
C ASP A 39 -12.04 -7.79 -4.80
N ILE A 40 -10.80 -7.33 -4.55
CA ILE A 40 -10.44 -6.47 -3.43
C ILE A 40 -10.27 -5.05 -3.97
N ALA A 41 -11.08 -4.11 -3.47
CA ALA A 41 -10.96 -2.70 -3.82
C ALA A 41 -9.59 -2.16 -3.42
N TYR A 42 -8.95 -1.45 -4.34
CA TYR A 42 -7.66 -0.82 -4.11
C TYR A 42 -7.54 0.49 -4.88
N GLN A 43 -6.62 1.35 -4.42
CA GLN A 43 -6.20 2.56 -5.10
C GLN A 43 -4.67 2.66 -5.11
N LEU A 44 -4.12 3.44 -6.03
CA LEU A 44 -2.67 3.73 -6.04
C LEU A 44 -2.39 4.98 -5.24
N GLU A 45 -1.30 4.96 -4.47
CA GLU A 45 -0.91 6.08 -3.63
C GLU A 45 0.47 6.61 -4.05
N ILE A 46 0.50 7.91 -4.36
CA ILE A 46 1.72 8.70 -4.43
C ILE A 46 1.62 9.74 -3.33
N LEU A 47 2.42 9.59 -2.28
CA LEU A 47 2.42 10.50 -1.14
C LEU A 47 3.53 11.55 -1.32
N PRO A 48 3.20 12.84 -1.60
CA PRO A 48 4.22 13.85 -1.92
C PRO A 48 5.16 14.17 -0.76
N ALA A 49 4.66 14.07 0.47
CA ALA A 49 5.36 14.43 1.69
C ALA A 49 5.12 13.41 2.80
N GLY A 50 6.18 13.09 3.55
CA GLY A 50 6.16 12.09 4.60
C GLY A 50 6.83 10.78 4.16
N GLY A 51 6.92 9.83 5.08
CA GLY A 51 7.59 8.57 4.83
C GLY A 51 7.30 7.56 5.93
N THR A 52 7.79 6.36 5.72
CA THR A 52 7.63 5.23 6.63
C THR A 52 8.98 4.56 6.87
N ASP A 53 9.00 3.54 7.73
CA ASP A 53 10.17 2.68 7.91
C ASP A 53 10.57 1.93 6.61
N ALA A 54 9.67 1.86 5.62
CA ALA A 54 9.94 1.34 4.28
C ALA A 54 11.19 1.96 3.63
N GLY A 55 11.43 3.27 3.83
CA GLY A 55 12.62 3.94 3.29
C GLY A 55 13.92 3.35 3.84
N MET A 56 13.95 3.03 5.13
CA MET A 56 15.08 2.34 5.74
C MET A 56 15.14 0.88 5.25
N LEU A 57 14.02 0.14 5.32
CA LEU A 57 13.94 -1.28 4.95
C LEU A 57 14.37 -1.53 3.50
N GLN A 58 14.07 -0.61 2.59
CA GLN A 58 14.52 -0.68 1.20
C GLN A 58 16.04 -0.55 1.05
N ARG A 59 16.75 0.08 1.99
CA ARG A 59 18.20 0.33 1.92
C ARG A 59 19.03 -0.63 2.78
N ILE A 60 18.45 -1.27 3.80
CA ILE A 60 19.21 -2.16 4.67
C ILE A 60 19.71 -3.40 3.91
N HIS A 61 20.95 -3.80 4.17
CA HIS A 61 21.54 -5.07 3.72
C HIS A 61 21.40 -5.36 2.20
N GLY A 62 21.67 -4.36 1.35
CA GLY A 62 21.87 -4.60 -0.09
C GLY A 62 20.64 -4.50 -0.99
N SER A 63 19.68 -3.64 -0.62
CA SER A 63 18.44 -3.36 -1.36
C SER A 63 17.48 -4.54 -1.45
N ARG A 64 16.32 -4.40 -0.79
CA ARG A 64 15.27 -5.42 -0.77
C ARG A 64 14.02 -4.90 -1.47
N PRO A 65 13.28 -5.77 -2.19
CA PRO A 65 11.94 -5.43 -2.65
C PRO A 65 11.08 -5.06 -1.43
N THR A 66 10.59 -3.81 -1.44
CA THR A 66 9.79 -3.24 -0.37
C THR A 66 8.53 -2.65 -0.97
N ILE A 67 7.42 -2.75 -0.25
CA ILE A 67 6.13 -2.13 -0.59
C ILE A 67 5.40 -1.77 0.69
N THR A 68 4.60 -0.70 0.65
CA THR A 68 3.73 -0.27 1.74
C THR A 68 2.28 -0.34 1.31
N TYR A 69 1.42 -0.85 2.20
CA TYR A 69 -0.03 -0.75 2.08
C TYR A 69 -0.54 0.23 3.12
N SER A 70 -1.30 1.23 2.67
CA SER A 70 -1.87 2.25 3.56
C SER A 70 -3.38 2.09 3.63
N VAL A 71 -3.95 2.35 4.80
CA VAL A 71 -5.39 2.55 4.96
C VAL A 71 -5.65 4.04 4.77
N PRO A 72 -6.55 4.47 3.87
CA PRO A 72 -6.95 5.87 3.77
C PRO A 72 -7.51 6.38 5.10
N VAL A 73 -6.93 7.46 5.61
CA VAL A 73 -7.31 8.08 6.89
C VAL A 73 -7.47 9.59 6.69
N ARG A 74 -8.45 10.19 7.37
CA ARG A 74 -8.59 11.64 7.52
C ARG A 74 -8.09 12.07 8.90
N TYR A 75 -7.47 13.26 8.94
CA TYR A 75 -6.92 13.88 10.14
C TYR A 75 -5.75 13.09 10.78
N VAL A 76 -4.91 12.49 9.93
CA VAL A 76 -3.71 11.75 10.36
C VAL A 76 -2.84 12.59 11.30
N HIS A 77 -2.33 12.00 12.38
CA HIS A 77 -1.56 12.64 13.46
C HIS A 77 -2.34 13.63 14.34
N THR A 78 -3.67 13.53 14.39
CA THR A 78 -4.49 14.27 15.37
C THR A 78 -5.03 13.32 16.44
N VAL A 79 -5.65 13.87 17.49
CA VAL A 79 -6.24 13.05 18.58
C VAL A 79 -7.43 12.20 18.12
N ASN A 80 -8.07 12.56 17.01
CA ASN A 80 -9.21 11.85 16.45
C ASN A 80 -9.00 11.66 14.96
N GLU A 81 -8.82 10.42 14.54
CA GLU A 81 -8.68 10.03 13.14
C GLU A 81 -9.95 9.35 12.64
N MET A 82 -10.14 9.35 11.31
CA MET A 82 -11.27 8.68 10.68
C MET A 82 -10.80 7.76 9.56
N ALA A 83 -11.24 6.51 9.60
CA ALA A 83 -11.02 5.49 8.58
C ALA A 83 -12.34 4.83 8.17
N SER A 84 -12.37 4.25 6.97
CA SER A 84 -13.47 3.40 6.53
C SER A 84 -13.25 1.96 6.98
N VAL A 85 -14.28 1.31 7.54
CA VAL A 85 -14.23 -0.12 7.87
C VAL A 85 -13.99 -0.98 6.62
N ALA A 86 -14.53 -0.57 5.47
CA ALA A 86 -14.32 -1.28 4.21
C ALA A 86 -12.86 -1.18 3.71
N ASP A 87 -12.18 -0.05 3.95
CA ASP A 87 -10.78 0.10 3.56
C ASP A 87 -9.86 -0.73 4.47
N LEU A 88 -10.19 -0.82 5.76
CA LEU A 88 -9.51 -1.71 6.71
C LEU A 88 -9.64 -3.18 6.30
N ASP A 89 -10.86 -3.63 5.95
CA ASP A 89 -11.10 -4.99 5.47
C ASP A 89 -10.30 -5.27 4.19
N ALA A 90 -10.34 -4.36 3.22
CA ALA A 90 -9.58 -4.48 1.98
C ALA A 90 -8.07 -4.59 2.24
N ALA A 91 -7.53 -3.83 3.19
CA ALA A 91 -6.11 -3.87 3.54
C ALA A 91 -5.70 -5.21 4.16
N VAL A 92 -6.49 -5.72 5.11
CA VAL A 92 -6.27 -7.03 5.73
C VAL A 92 -6.35 -8.15 4.69
N ARG A 93 -7.39 -8.12 3.84
CA ARG A 93 -7.58 -9.12 2.79
C ARG A 93 -6.44 -9.11 1.78
N LEU A 94 -6.01 -7.95 1.31
CA LEU A 94 -4.91 -7.87 0.35
C LEU A 94 -3.61 -8.37 0.96
N LEU A 95 -3.27 -7.93 2.19
CA LEU A 95 -2.07 -8.38 2.87
C LEU A 95 -2.06 -9.90 3.06
N ALA A 96 -3.19 -10.49 3.48
CA ALA A 96 -3.32 -11.94 3.61
C ALA A 96 -3.05 -12.66 2.27
N ARG A 97 -3.65 -12.20 1.16
CA ARG A 97 -3.41 -12.78 -0.18
C ARG A 97 -1.96 -12.64 -0.63
N VAL A 98 -1.34 -11.50 -0.35
CA VAL A 98 0.08 -11.28 -0.67
C VAL A 98 0.96 -12.27 0.10
N LEU A 99 0.70 -12.48 1.39
CA LEU A 99 1.45 -13.44 2.21
C LEU A 99 1.25 -14.89 1.75
N GLU A 100 0.01 -15.29 1.43
CA GLU A 100 -0.30 -16.62 0.88
C GLU A 100 0.41 -16.88 -0.45
N ALA A 101 0.45 -15.88 -1.33
CA ALA A 101 1.04 -15.99 -2.66
C ALA A 101 2.52 -15.57 -2.70
N ALA A 102 3.15 -15.17 -1.59
CA ALA A 102 4.50 -14.61 -1.55
C ALA A 102 5.54 -15.54 -2.19
N HIS A 103 5.36 -16.86 -2.05
CA HIS A 103 6.25 -17.87 -2.65
C HIS A 103 6.21 -17.91 -4.19
N THR A 104 5.23 -17.27 -4.82
CA THR A 104 5.12 -17.16 -6.29
C THR A 104 5.72 -15.85 -6.83
N PHE A 105 6.04 -14.91 -5.95
CA PHE A 105 6.57 -13.61 -6.36
C PHE A 105 7.95 -13.79 -7.03
N GLY A 106 8.09 -13.26 -8.25
CA GLY A 106 9.31 -13.38 -9.06
C GLY A 106 9.42 -14.65 -9.90
N HIS A 107 8.45 -15.57 -9.83
CA HIS A 107 8.37 -16.77 -10.67
C HIS A 107 7.46 -16.61 -11.91
N ALA A 108 7.12 -15.37 -12.28
CA ALA A 108 6.33 -15.01 -13.45
C ALA A 108 7.07 -14.02 -14.34
#